data_AF-A0A0L9TVU2-F1
#
_entry.id   AF-A0A0L9TVU2-F1
#
_cell.length_a   1.000
_cell.length_b   1.000
_cell.length_c   1.000
_cell.angle_alpha   90.00
_cell.angle_beta   90.00
_cell.angle_gamma   90.00
#
_symmetry.space_group_name_H-M   'P 1'
#
loop_
_entity.id
_entity.type
_entity.pdbx_description
1 polymer ?
#
loop_
_entity_poly.entity_id
_entity_poly.type
_entity_poly.pdbx_seq_one_letter_code
_entity_poly.pdbx_strand_id
1 'polypeptide(L)'
;METLAQLEAMCERLYNSQDSVERAQAESTLKCFSLNSDYISQCQYVLDNASSPYALMLASSSLLKQVTEQSLPLQLRIDIRNYLINYLASKGPELEPFVLGSLIQLFCRITKFGWLDDDKFREVVKEAMNFLSQVTR
;
A
#
# COMPACT_ATOMS: atom_id res chain seq x y z
N MET A 1 1.61 20.77 6.34
CA MET A 1 2.01 19.64 5.47
C MET A 1 3.34 19.15 5.98
N GLU A 2 3.39 17.97 6.57
CA GLU A 2 4.68 17.29 6.83
C GLU A 2 5.33 17.02 5.48
N THR A 3 6.61 17.38 5.35
CA THR A 3 7.34 17.09 4.11
C THR A 3 7.55 15.58 3.98
N LEU A 4 7.57 15.04 2.76
CA LEU A 4 7.80 13.61 2.52
C LEU A 4 9.03 13.08 3.28
N ALA A 5 10.12 13.86 3.31
CA ALA A 5 11.34 13.53 4.04
C ALA A 5 11.13 13.39 5.56
N GLN A 6 10.24 14.19 6.16
CA GLN A 6 9.88 14.05 7.58
C GLN A 6 9.11 12.76 7.81
N LEU A 7 8.17 12.42 6.93
CA LEU A 7 7.43 11.16 7.02
C LEU A 7 8.37 9.96 6.90
N GLU A 8 9.31 9.98 5.95
CA GLU A 8 10.33 8.93 5.82
C GLU A 8 11.15 8.80 7.09
N ALA A 9 11.65 9.90 7.66
CA ALA A 9 12.39 9.87 8.92
C ALA A 9 11.58 9.32 10.10
N MET A 10 10.27 9.58 10.14
CA MET A 10 9.38 9.00 11.15
C MET A 10 9.16 7.50 10.94
N CYS A 11 9.04 7.05 9.69
CA CYS A 11 8.95 5.62 9.38
C CYS A 11 10.22 4.89 9.78
N GLU A 12 11.40 5.46 9.49
CA GLU A 12 12.69 4.91 9.94
C GLU A 12 12.70 4.71 11.45
N ARG A 13 12.29 5.71 12.24
CA ARG A 13 12.21 5.60 13.71
C ARG A 13 11.21 4.54 14.16
N LEU A 14 10.07 4.43 13.49
CA LEU A 14 9.03 3.45 13.81
C LEU A 14 9.55 2.01 13.70
N TYR A 15 10.37 1.71 12.68
CA TYR A 15 10.85 0.35 12.41
C TYR A 15 12.23 0.05 13.01
N ASN A 16 13.10 1.06 13.16
CA ASN A 16 14.50 0.86 13.57
C ASN A 16 14.87 1.39 14.96
N SER A 17 14.07 2.26 15.60
CA SER A 17 14.44 2.80 16.91
C SER A 17 14.38 1.73 18.00
N GLN A 18 15.41 1.70 18.85
CA GLN A 18 15.47 0.85 20.06
C GLN A 18 14.80 1.52 21.27
N ASP A 19 14.52 2.83 21.19
CA ASP A 19 13.79 3.56 22.23
C ASP A 19 12.27 3.36 22.04
N SER A 20 11.64 2.78 23.06
CA SER A 20 10.19 2.53 23.04
C SER A 20 9.36 3.80 23.03
N VAL A 21 9.86 4.90 23.60
CA VAL A 21 9.18 6.19 23.64
C VAL A 21 9.21 6.84 22.27
N GLU A 22 10.37 6.88 21.61
CA GLU A 22 10.50 7.42 20.25
C GLU A 22 9.63 6.64 19.26
N ARG A 23 9.65 5.31 19.35
CA ARG A 23 8.83 4.44 18.50
C ARG A 23 7.33 4.69 18.72
N ALA A 24 6.89 4.82 19.97
CA ALA A 24 5.48 5.09 20.29
C ALA A 24 5.05 6.49 19.81
N GLN A 25 5.93 7.48 19.88
CA GLN A 25 5.66 8.82 19.34
C GLN A 25 5.50 8.79 17.82
N ALA A 26 6.41 8.12 17.11
CA ALA A 26 6.31 7.95 15.66
C ALA A 26 5.02 7.22 15.27
N GLU A 27 4.69 6.12 15.97
CA GLU A 27 3.46 5.36 15.75
C GLU A 27 2.21 6.23 15.96
N SER A 28 2.17 7.01 17.04
CA SER A 28 1.03 7.88 17.37
C SER A 28 0.72 8.88 16.25
N THR A 29 1.75 9.51 15.69
CA THR A 29 1.58 10.46 14.59
C THR A 29 1.18 9.76 13.29
N LEU A 30 1.83 8.64 12.96
CA LEU A 30 1.58 7.93 11.70
C LEU A 30 0.25 7.15 11.69
N LYS A 31 -0.35 6.91 12.86
CA LYS A 31 -1.60 6.14 13.00
C LYS A 31 -2.76 6.71 12.17
N CYS A 32 -2.80 8.02 11.94
CA CYS A 32 -3.86 8.68 11.17
C CYS A 32 -4.01 8.12 9.75
N PHE A 33 -2.89 7.72 9.12
CA PHE A 33 -2.86 7.09 7.79
C PHE A 33 -3.68 5.80 7.75
N SER A 34 -3.82 5.09 8.85
CA SER A 34 -4.52 3.81 8.91
C SER A 34 -5.98 3.93 9.36
N LEU A 35 -6.35 5.07 9.96
CA LEU A 35 -7.67 5.29 10.57
C LEU A 35 -8.60 6.17 9.73
N ASN A 36 -8.06 7.09 8.93
CA ASN A 36 -8.87 8.02 8.13
C ASN A 36 -8.69 7.76 6.62
N SER A 37 -9.79 7.41 5.94
CA SER A 37 -9.82 7.18 4.49
C SER A 37 -9.45 8.41 3.65
N ASP A 38 -9.49 9.62 4.22
CA ASP A 38 -8.97 10.82 3.57
C ASP A 38 -7.47 10.72 3.24
N TYR A 39 -6.73 9.87 3.97
CA TYR A 39 -5.30 9.65 3.77
C TYR A 39 -4.97 8.62 2.68
N ILE A 40 -5.97 8.04 1.99
CA ILE A 40 -5.72 7.08 0.88
C ILE A 40 -4.88 7.74 -0.22
N SER A 41 -5.26 8.95 -0.63
CA SER A 41 -4.51 9.70 -1.65
C SER A 41 -3.08 10.00 -1.19
N GLN A 42 -2.89 10.27 0.11
CA GLN A 42 -1.56 10.49 0.68
C GLN A 42 -0.73 9.19 0.71
N CYS A 43 -1.35 8.03 0.97
CA CYS A 43 -0.66 6.74 0.90
C CYS A 43 -0.20 6.45 -0.53
N GLN A 44 -1.02 6.73 -1.54
CA GLN A 44 -0.64 6.60 -2.95
C GLN A 44 0.50 7.57 -3.30
N TYR A 45 0.42 8.82 -2.86
CA TYR A 45 1.50 9.78 -3.02
C TYR A 45 2.82 9.29 -2.40
N VAL A 46 2.79 8.70 -1.20
CA VAL A 46 3.98 8.12 -0.57
C VAL A 46 4.51 6.95 -1.40
N LEU A 47 3.66 6.05 -1.88
CA LEU A 47 4.09 4.95 -2.74
C LEU A 47 4.75 5.43 -4.04
N ASP A 48 4.23 6.50 -4.64
CA ASP A 48 4.76 7.02 -5.90
C ASP A 48 6.10 7.75 -5.74
N ASN A 49 6.31 8.44 -4.62
CA ASN A 49 7.39 9.42 -4.46
C ASN A 49 8.43 9.07 -3.39
N ALA A 50 8.11 8.19 -2.43
CA ALA A 50 9.05 7.85 -1.36
C ALA A 50 10.19 6.97 -1.87
N SER A 51 11.35 7.18 -1.27
CA SER A 51 12.57 6.40 -1.47
C SER A 51 12.82 5.41 -0.33
N SER A 52 12.31 5.72 0.89
CA SER A 52 12.46 4.82 2.04
C SER A 52 11.51 3.61 1.93
N PRO A 53 12.02 2.37 2.00
CA PRO A 53 11.18 1.18 1.96
C PRO A 53 10.26 1.08 3.19
N TYR A 54 10.62 1.71 4.31
CA TYR A 54 9.75 1.79 5.48
C TYR A 54 8.57 2.73 5.29
N ALA A 55 8.72 3.82 4.51
CA ALA A 55 7.62 4.68 4.14
C ALA A 55 6.65 3.96 3.19
N LEU A 56 7.18 3.19 2.23
CA LEU A 56 6.36 2.32 1.37
C LEU A 56 5.62 1.26 2.19
N MET A 57 6.28 0.66 3.18
CA MET A 57 5.69 -0.30 4.10
C MET A 57 4.56 0.31 4.94
N LEU A 58 4.75 1.53 5.47
CA LEU A 58 3.72 2.25 6.19
C LEU A 58 2.49 2.49 5.30
N ALA A 59 2.69 3.01 4.08
CA ALA A 59 1.60 3.31 3.16
C ALA A 59 0.83 2.04 2.77
N SER A 60 1.53 0.96 2.43
CA SER A 60 0.92 -0.34 2.12
C SER A 60 0.13 -0.90 3.31
N SER A 61 0.72 -0.89 4.51
CA SER A 61 0.07 -1.42 5.73
C SER A 61 -1.15 -0.59 6.14
N SER A 62 -1.07 0.73 5.95
CA SER A 62 -2.17 1.66 6.22
C SER A 62 -3.34 1.39 5.28
N LEU A 63 -3.09 1.33 3.97
CA LEU A 63 -4.11 0.95 2.97
C LEU A 63 -4.69 -0.43 3.27
N LEU A 64 -3.86 -1.42 3.62
CA LEU A 64 -4.31 -2.77 3.96
C LEU A 64 -5.30 -2.77 5.13
N LYS A 65 -5.01 -2.00 6.17
CA LYS A 65 -5.92 -1.84 7.30
C LYS A 65 -7.22 -1.17 6.86
N GLN A 66 -7.14 -0.08 6.11
CA GLN A 66 -8.34 0.64 5.66
C GLN A 66 -9.26 -0.22 4.78
N VAL A 67 -8.72 -0.93 3.79
CA VAL A 67 -9.54 -1.80 2.92
C VAL A 67 -10.11 -3.01 3.68
N THR A 68 -9.52 -3.37 4.82
CA THR A 68 -9.95 -4.51 5.64
C THR A 68 -11.02 -4.11 6.65
N GLU A 69 -10.84 -2.98 7.32
CA GLU A 69 -11.64 -2.58 8.48
C GLU A 69 -12.74 -1.56 8.12
N GLN A 70 -12.61 -0.84 7.00
CA GLN A 70 -13.55 0.20 6.62
C GLN A 70 -14.41 -0.20 5.42
N SER A 71 -15.66 0.27 5.41
CA SER A 71 -16.56 0.13 4.27
C SER A 71 -16.28 1.24 3.25
N LEU A 72 -15.31 1.01 2.37
CA LEU A 72 -14.95 1.96 1.32
C LEU A 72 -15.95 1.90 0.15
N PRO A 73 -16.27 3.05 -0.48
CA PRO A 73 -17.10 3.08 -1.69
C PRO A 73 -16.57 2.15 -2.79
N LEU A 74 -17.48 1.50 -3.54
CA LEU A 74 -17.11 0.53 -4.58
C LEU A 74 -16.11 1.10 -5.59
N GLN A 75 -16.35 2.32 -6.09
CA GLN A 75 -15.47 2.96 -7.06
C GLN A 75 -14.06 3.16 -6.50
N LEU A 76 -13.95 3.62 -5.25
CA LEU A 76 -12.66 3.79 -4.58
C LEU A 76 -11.90 2.46 -4.44
N ARG A 77 -12.61 1.37 -4.13
CA ARG A 77 -11.99 0.04 -4.07
C ARG A 77 -11.47 -0.43 -5.44
N ILE A 78 -12.21 -0.15 -6.51
CA ILE A 78 -11.78 -0.44 -7.88
C ILE A 78 -10.53 0.39 -8.23
N ASP A 79 -10.51 1.67 -7.88
CA ASP A 79 -9.40 2.58 -8.16
C ASP A 79 -8.12 2.15 -7.43
N ILE A 80 -8.22 1.80 -6.14
CA ILE A 80 -7.09 1.27 -5.36
C ILE A 80 -6.57 -0.03 -5.99
N ARG A 81 -7.47 -0.95 -6.37
CA ARG A 81 -7.10 -2.23 -6.97
C ARG A 81 -6.35 -2.05 -8.30
N ASN A 82 -6.83 -1.16 -9.16
CA ASN A 82 -6.20 -0.85 -10.44
C ASN A 82 -4.87 -0.12 -10.26
N TYR A 83 -4.79 0.79 -9.29
CA TYR A 83 -3.53 1.43 -8.90
C TYR A 83 -2.49 0.38 -8.49
N LEU A 84 -2.86 -0.55 -7.61
CA LEU A 84 -1.93 -1.56 -7.07
C LEU A 84 -1.37 -2.49 -8.14
N ILE A 85 -2.20 -3.00 -9.05
CA ILE A 85 -1.70 -3.89 -10.11
C ILE A 85 -0.74 -3.16 -11.06
N ASN A 86 -1.04 -1.90 -11.40
CA ASN A 86 -0.17 -1.08 -12.24
C ASN A 86 1.14 -0.72 -11.51
N TYR A 87 1.06 -0.42 -10.21
CA TYR A 87 2.23 -0.15 -9.38
C TYR A 87 3.14 -1.38 -9.26
N LEU A 88 2.57 -2.55 -8.98
CA LEU A 88 3.31 -3.82 -8.92
C LEU A 88 3.93 -4.18 -10.27
N ALA A 89 3.23 -3.94 -11.39
CA ALA A 89 3.75 -4.21 -12.72
C ALA A 89 4.92 -3.30 -13.11
N SER A 90 4.90 -2.03 -12.67
CA SER A 90 5.89 -1.02 -13.05
C SER A 90 7.10 -0.99 -12.11
N LYS A 91 6.87 -1.00 -10.79
CA LYS A 91 7.95 -0.87 -9.79
C LYS A 91 8.29 -2.16 -9.06
N GLY A 92 7.45 -3.20 -9.16
CA GLY A 92 7.59 -4.45 -8.40
C GLY A 92 9.01 -5.06 -8.35
N PRO A 93 9.74 -5.15 -9.47
CA PRO A 93 11.11 -5.71 -9.49
C PRO A 93 12.15 -4.92 -8.70
N GLU A 94 11.90 -3.63 -8.44
CA GLU A 94 12.83 -2.72 -7.74
C GLU A 94 12.54 -2.63 -6.23
N LEU A 95 11.43 -3.22 -5.77
CA LEU A 95 11.01 -3.12 -4.38
C LEU A 95 11.73 -4.14 -3.50
N GLU A 96 12.01 -3.72 -2.27
CA GLU A 96 12.45 -4.62 -1.21
C GLU A 96 11.44 -5.76 -1.00
N PRO A 97 11.88 -7.01 -0.78
CA PRO A 97 10.99 -8.18 -0.73
C PRO A 97 9.84 -8.05 0.29
N PHE A 98 10.12 -7.41 1.44
CA PHE A 98 9.10 -7.22 2.47
C PHE A 98 8.03 -6.21 2.03
N VAL A 99 8.41 -5.13 1.33
CA VAL A 99 7.48 -4.15 0.75
C VAL A 99 6.64 -4.80 -0.34
N LEU A 100 7.28 -5.54 -1.25
CA LEU A 100 6.61 -6.27 -2.32
C LEU A 100 5.56 -7.24 -1.75
N GLY A 101 5.93 -8.03 -0.73
CA GLY A 101 5.00 -8.95 -0.07
C GLY A 101 3.78 -8.25 0.54
N SER A 102 3.98 -7.09 1.18
CA SER A 102 2.89 -6.28 1.76
C SER A 102 1.93 -5.76 0.69
N LEU A 103 2.45 -5.26 -0.44
CA LEU A 103 1.63 -4.76 -1.55
C LEU A 103 0.86 -5.87 -2.25
N ILE A 104 1.47 -7.05 -2.44
CA ILE A 104 0.78 -8.24 -2.96
C ILE A 104 -0.34 -8.65 -2.00
N GLN A 105 -0.10 -8.65 -0.69
CA GLN A 105 -1.11 -8.95 0.31
C GLN A 105 -2.29 -7.98 0.25
N LEU A 106 -2.01 -6.68 0.11
CA LEU A 106 -3.02 -5.64 -0.06
C LEU A 106 -3.84 -5.86 -1.35
N PHE A 107 -3.20 -6.12 -2.48
CA PHE A 107 -3.87 -6.40 -3.75
C PHE A 107 -4.77 -7.65 -3.67
N CYS A 108 -4.28 -8.73 -3.05
CA CYS A 108 -5.07 -9.93 -2.80
C CYS A 108 -6.26 -9.65 -1.88
N ARG A 109 -6.08 -8.83 -0.84
CA ARG A 109 -7.12 -8.49 0.13
C ARG A 109 -8.26 -7.72 -0.53
N ILE A 110 -7.94 -6.67 -1.27
CA ILE A 110 -8.95 -5.84 -1.94
C ILE A 110 -9.69 -6.63 -3.02
N THR A 111 -8.97 -7.47 -3.76
CA THR A 111 -9.55 -8.35 -4.78
C THR A 111 -10.53 -9.36 -4.17
N LYS A 112 -10.14 -10.00 -3.07
CA LYS A 112 -11.00 -10.93 -2.35
C LYS A 112 -12.28 -10.25 -1.86
N PHE A 113 -12.17 -9.05 -1.32
CA PHE A 113 -13.31 -8.32 -0.75
C PHE A 113 -14.25 -7.77 -1.81
N GLY A 114 -13.74 -7.43 -3.00
CA GLY A 114 -14.56 -6.99 -4.14
C GLY A 114 -15.06 -8.12 -5.04
N TRP A 115 -14.67 -9.38 -4.80
CA TRP A 115 -14.86 -10.49 -5.75
C TRP A 115 -16.30 -10.69 -6.25
N LEU A 116 -17.29 -10.44 -5.38
CA LEU A 116 -18.72 -10.56 -5.68
C LEU A 116 -19.39 -9.23 -6.04
N ASP A 117 -18.70 -8.11 -5.88
CA ASP A 117 -19.28 -6.77 -6.04
C ASP A 117 -19.20 -6.27 -7.49
N ASP A 118 -18.10 -6.57 -8.19
CA ASP A 118 -17.86 -6.13 -9.57
C ASP A 118 -16.92 -7.10 -10.30
N ASP A 119 -17.17 -7.34 -11.59
CA ASP A 119 -16.41 -8.22 -12.47
C ASP A 119 -14.94 -7.81 -12.60
N LYS A 120 -14.63 -6.51 -12.47
CA LYS A 120 -13.26 -5.99 -12.52
C LYS A 120 -12.33 -6.63 -11.48
N PHE A 121 -12.85 -7.06 -10.34
CA PHE A 121 -12.02 -7.75 -9.34
C PHE A 121 -11.58 -9.15 -9.83
N ARG A 122 -12.33 -9.78 -10.74
CA ARG A 122 -12.03 -11.10 -11.30
C ARG A 122 -11.05 -11.08 -12.46
N GLU A 123 -10.80 -9.90 -13.05
CA GLU A 123 -9.78 -9.70 -14.08
C GLU A 123 -8.34 -9.96 -13.58
N VAL A 124 -8.14 -10.12 -12.26
CA VAL A 124 -6.85 -10.43 -11.65
C VAL A 124 -6.15 -11.64 -12.28
N VAL A 125 -6.90 -12.66 -12.66
CA VAL A 125 -6.34 -13.87 -13.27
C VAL A 125 -5.73 -13.56 -14.64
N LYS A 126 -6.46 -12.78 -15.44
CA LYS A 126 -6.02 -12.35 -16.77
C LYS A 126 -4.80 -11.44 -16.69
N GLU A 127 -4.80 -10.49 -15.76
CA GLU A 127 -3.68 -9.57 -15.57
C GLU A 127 -2.42 -10.28 -15.05
N ALA A 128 -2.57 -11.24 -14.12
CA ALA A 128 -1.47 -12.06 -13.66
C ALA A 128 -0.88 -12.91 -14.80
N MET A 129 -1.73 -13.49 -15.67
CA MET A 129 -1.27 -14.22 -16.84
C MET A 129 -0.50 -13.32 -17.81
N ASN A 130 -1.00 -12.11 -18.08
CA ASN A 130 -0.30 -11.13 -18.90
C ASN A 130 1.07 -10.78 -18.32
N PHE A 131 1.15 -10.55 -17.01
CA PHE A 131 2.42 -10.28 -16.32
C PHE A 131 3.43 -11.42 -16.51
N LEU A 132 3.02 -12.67 -16.27
CA LEU A 132 3.89 -13.84 -16.44
C LEU A 132 4.38 -14.00 -17.88
N SER A 133 3.51 -13.71 -18.87
CA SER A 133 3.90 -13.78 -20.28
C SER A 133 4.94 -12.74 -20.69
N GLN A 134 5.02 -11.60 -20.00
CA GLN A 134 5.99 -10.55 -20.32
C GLN A 134 7.42 -10.91 -19.88
N VAL A 135 7.56 -11.74 -18.84
CA VAL A 135 8.86 -12.25 -18.34
C VAL A 135 9.47 -13.30 -19.29
N THR A 136 8.69 -13.83 -20.23
CA THR A 136 9.12 -14.91 -21.15
C THR A 136 9.68 -14.38 -22.48
N ARG A 137 10.11 -13.11 -22.55
CA ARG A 137 10.74 -12.50 -23.75
C ARG A 137 12.09 -11.88 -23.44
#